data_AF-A0A1C5KW41-F1
#
_entry.id   AF-A0A1C5KW41-F1
#
_cell.length_a   1.000
_cell.length_b   1.000
_cell.length_c   1.000
_cell.angle_alpha   90.00
_cell.angle_beta   90.00
_cell.angle_gamma   90.00
#
_symmetry.space_group_name_H-M   'P 1'
#
loop_
_entity.id
_entity.type
_entity.pdbx_description
1 polymer ?
#
loop_
_entity_poly.entity_id
_entity_poly.type
_entity_poly.pdbx_seq_one_letter_code
_entity_poly.pdbx_strand_id
1 'polypeptide(L)'
;MYFDYEVKIPDFRHGITRKTIRGITYIYYAYDHKYSSDKHYTIPKNTTIGKCLNASSETMYPNTNYLKYFPEAKLPEMNEKSDRSACLRIRAFIVIRKIIAEYHLDEIIGHLIGKDTTYSLDVDS
;
A
#
# COMPACT_ATOMS: atom_id res chain seq x y z
N MET A 1 -5.16 -11.74 -1.95
CA MET A 1 -4.49 -10.58 -1.36
C MET A 1 -5.41 -9.37 -1.50
N TYR A 2 -5.51 -8.52 -0.48
CA TYR A 2 -6.32 -7.29 -0.50
C TYR A 2 -5.40 -6.09 -0.53
N PHE A 3 -5.84 -5.02 -1.20
CA PHE A 3 -5.15 -3.74 -1.19
C PHE A 3 -5.45 -2.98 0.09
N ASP A 4 -4.56 -2.06 0.43
CA ASP A 4 -4.57 -1.21 1.63
C ASP A 4 -5.31 0.12 1.44
N TYR A 5 -5.87 0.35 0.26
CA TYR A 5 -6.72 1.50 -0.06
C TYR A 5 -8.19 1.11 -0.16
N GLU A 6 -9.07 2.08 0.08
CA GLU A 6 -10.51 1.92 -0.09
C GLU A 6 -10.97 2.41 -1.46
N VAL A 7 -11.88 1.66 -2.08
CA VAL A 7 -12.58 2.07 -3.31
C VAL A 7 -14.08 2.07 -3.07
N LYS A 8 -14.81 2.91 -3.81
CA LYS A 8 -16.27 2.83 -3.82
C LYS A 8 -16.71 1.48 -4.37
N ILE A 9 -17.69 0.86 -3.71
CA ILE A 9 -18.32 -0.36 -4.21
C ILE A 9 -19.03 0.00 -5.52
N PRO A 10 -18.75 -0.69 -6.65
CA PRO A 10 -19.41 -0.40 -7.91
C PRO A 10 -20.90 -0.63 -7.81
N ASP A 11 -21.70 0.36 -8.19
CA ASP A 11 -23.16 0.26 -8.19
C ASP A 11 -23.67 -0.16 -9.58
N PHE A 12 -23.23 -1.33 -10.04
CA PHE A 12 -23.70 -1.89 -11.32
C PHE A 12 -24.76 -2.94 -11.07
N ARG A 13 -26.00 -2.44 -11.11
CA ARG A 13 -27.34 -3.00 -10.88
C ARG A 13 -27.59 -4.53 -10.95
N HIS A 14 -26.73 -5.40 -11.51
CA HIS A 14 -27.08 -6.82 -11.71
C HIS A 14 -26.02 -7.87 -11.30
N GLY A 15 -24.93 -7.53 -10.61
CA GLY A 15 -23.89 -8.51 -10.30
C GLY A 15 -23.27 -8.48 -8.90
N ILE A 16 -23.63 -7.52 -8.05
CA ILE A 16 -22.95 -7.33 -6.76
C ILE A 16 -23.78 -7.90 -5.61
N THR A 17 -23.18 -8.77 -4.81
CA THR A 17 -23.80 -9.34 -3.61
C THR A 17 -22.90 -9.19 -2.39
N ARG A 18 -23.49 -8.97 -1.21
CA ARG A 18 -22.78 -8.84 0.07
C ARG A 18 -22.99 -10.09 0.91
N LYS A 19 -21.91 -10.61 1.51
CA LYS A 19 -22.00 -11.75 2.43
C LYS A 19 -21.15 -11.52 3.67
N THR A 20 -21.77 -11.47 4.83
CA THR A 20 -21.08 -11.33 6.11
C THR A 20 -20.65 -12.69 6.65
N ILE A 21 -19.37 -12.83 6.96
CA ILE A 21 -18.77 -14.04 7.53
C ILE A 21 -17.89 -13.59 8.69
N ARG A 22 -18.19 -14.06 9.92
CA ARG A 22 -17.42 -13.74 11.14
C ARG A 22 -17.21 -12.23 11.34
N GLY A 23 -18.25 -11.43 11.08
CA GLY A 23 -18.22 -9.97 11.22
C GLY A 23 -17.56 -9.20 10.06
N ILE A 24 -16.98 -9.88 9.08
CA ILE A 24 -16.42 -9.24 7.88
C ILE A 24 -17.39 -9.40 6.72
N THR A 25 -17.71 -8.30 6.04
CA THR A 25 -18.60 -8.33 4.88
C THR A 25 -17.79 -8.42 3.60
N TYR A 26 -17.99 -9.49 2.83
CA TYR A 26 -17.33 -9.72 1.55
C TYR A 26 -18.24 -9.28 0.42
N ILE A 27 -17.64 -8.63 -0.58
CA ILE A 27 -18.32 -8.17 -1.80
C ILE A 27 -18.02 -9.16 -2.91
N TYR A 28 -19.08 -9.75 -3.47
CA TYR A 28 -19.02 -10.70 -4.58
C TYR A 28 -19.51 -10.05 -5.86
N TYR A 29 -18.87 -10.40 -6.98
CA TYR A 29 -19.26 -10.02 -8.33
C TYR A 29 -19.58 -11.26 -9.16
N ALA A 30 -20.79 -11.28 -9.73
CA ALA A 30 -21.22 -12.25 -10.73
C ALA A 30 -20.78 -11.78 -12.12
N TYR A 31 -19.75 -12.41 -12.67
CA TYR A 31 -19.11 -11.98 -13.93
C TYR A 31 -19.58 -12.79 -15.15
N ASP A 32 -20.20 -13.94 -14.94
CA ASP A 32 -20.62 -14.85 -16.00
C ASP A 32 -21.83 -15.67 -15.54
N HIS A 33 -22.60 -16.16 -16.51
CA HIS A 33 -23.83 -16.91 -16.31
C HIS A 33 -23.74 -18.20 -17.11
N LYS A 34 -23.58 -19.35 -16.45
CA LYS A 34 -23.56 -20.65 -17.13
C LYS A 34 -24.90 -21.34 -16.96
N TYR A 35 -25.59 -21.61 -18.07
CA TYR A 35 -26.78 -22.46 -18.06
C TYR A 35 -26.39 -23.89 -17.67
N SER A 36 -27.09 -24.45 -16.68
CA SER A 36 -26.92 -25.85 -16.28
C SER A 36 -28.15 -26.62 -16.73
N SER A 37 -27.97 -27.54 -17.68
CA SER A 37 -29.03 -28.43 -18.17
C SER A 37 -29.61 -29.29 -17.04
N ASP A 38 -28.75 -29.77 -16.13
CA ASP A 38 -29.14 -30.67 -15.04
C ASP A 38 -30.04 -29.98 -14.01
N LYS A 39 -29.84 -28.68 -13.80
CA LYS A 39 -30.59 -27.90 -12.81
C LYS A 39 -31.71 -27.08 -13.43
N HIS A 40 -31.79 -27.01 -14.76
CA HIS A 40 -32.73 -26.19 -15.51
C HIS A 40 -32.76 -24.70 -15.10
N TYR A 41 -31.65 -24.17 -14.55
CA TYR A 41 -31.48 -22.76 -14.26
C TYR A 41 -30.04 -22.30 -14.50
N THR A 42 -29.88 -20.98 -14.66
CA THR A 42 -28.59 -20.32 -14.88
C THR A 42 -27.87 -20.13 -13.55
N ILE A 43 -26.67 -20.69 -13.43
CA ILE A 43 -25.82 -20.54 -12.24
C ILE A 43 -24.85 -19.38 -12.49
N PRO A 44 -24.91 -18.29 -11.71
CA PRO A 44 -23.96 -17.21 -11.83
C PRO A 44 -22.58 -17.65 -11.29
N LYS A 45 -21.52 -17.32 -12.01
CA LYS A 45 -20.15 -17.49 -11.52
C LYS A 45 -19.77 -16.25 -10.74
N ASN A 46 -19.56 -16.44 -9.45
CA ASN A 46 -19.29 -15.36 -8.51
C ASN A 46 -17.83 -15.42 -8.07
N THR A 47 -17.22 -14.25 -7.93
CA THR A 47 -15.90 -14.11 -7.29
C THR A 47 -15.92 -13.00 -6.27
N THR A 48 -15.08 -13.09 -5.24
CA THR A 48 -14.90 -11.97 -4.32
C THR A 48 -14.08 -10.88 -5.01
N ILE A 49 -14.51 -9.63 -4.88
CA ILE A 49 -13.80 -8.45 -5.41
C ILE A 49 -13.28 -7.54 -4.29
N GLY A 50 -13.79 -7.68 -3.07
CA GLY A 50 -13.37 -6.85 -1.95
C GLY A 50 -13.99 -7.27 -0.63
N LYS A 51 -13.60 -6.55 0.42
CA LYS A 51 -14.15 -6.70 1.78
C LYS A 51 -14.40 -5.34 2.41
N CYS A 52 -15.41 -5.25 3.26
CA CYS A 52 -15.69 -4.11 4.11
C CYS A 52 -15.92 -4.58 5.55
N LEU A 53 -15.57 -3.71 6.50
CA LEU A 53 -15.73 -4.00 7.93
C LEU A 53 -17.21 -3.98 8.33
N ASN A 54 -17.98 -3.08 7.72
CA ASN A 54 -19.39 -2.85 8.02
C ASN A 54 -20.26 -3.18 6.79
N ALA A 55 -21.39 -3.85 7.00
CA ALA A 55 -22.30 -4.22 5.91
C ALA A 55 -22.91 -3.00 5.19
N SER A 56 -23.08 -1.89 5.91
CA SER A 56 -23.60 -0.61 5.41
C SER A 56 -22.52 0.28 4.79
N SER A 57 -21.26 -0.18 4.72
CA SER A 57 -20.20 0.60 4.11
C SER A 57 -20.40 0.72 2.59
N GLU A 58 -20.22 1.93 2.07
CA GLU A 58 -20.23 2.24 0.64
C GLU A 58 -18.86 2.00 -0.02
N THR A 59 -17.82 1.80 0.79
CA THR A 59 -16.46 1.54 0.35
C THR A 59 -16.04 0.11 0.70
N MET A 60 -15.02 -0.38 0.00
CA MET A 60 -14.42 -1.68 0.28
C MET A 60 -12.92 -1.62 0.04
N TYR A 61 -12.18 -2.49 0.72
CA TYR A 61 -10.81 -2.84 0.37
C TYR A 61 -10.86 -3.82 -0.81
N PRO A 62 -10.40 -3.44 -2.00
CA PRO A 62 -10.45 -4.31 -3.17
C PRO A 62 -9.41 -5.42 -3.06
N ASN A 63 -9.62 -6.50 -3.81
CA ASN A 63 -8.61 -7.53 -4.05
C ASN A 63 -8.16 -7.50 -5.52
N THR A 64 -7.27 -8.41 -5.91
CA THR A 64 -6.76 -8.49 -7.28
C THR A 64 -7.85 -8.71 -8.34
N ASN A 65 -8.95 -9.37 -8.00
CA ASN A 65 -10.06 -9.57 -8.95
C ASN A 65 -10.78 -8.26 -9.26
N TYR A 66 -10.80 -7.29 -8.34
CA TYR A 66 -11.39 -5.98 -8.62
C TYR A 66 -10.75 -5.34 -9.85
N LEU A 67 -9.41 -5.31 -9.92
CA LEU A 67 -8.68 -4.74 -11.07
C LEU A 67 -8.95 -5.51 -12.37
N LYS A 68 -9.14 -6.83 -12.27
CA LYS A 68 -9.41 -7.69 -13.43
C LYS A 68 -10.76 -7.41 -14.06
N TYR A 69 -11.80 -7.19 -13.25
CA TYR A 69 -13.17 -7.01 -13.72
C TYR A 69 -13.59 -5.54 -13.83
N PHE A 70 -12.86 -4.63 -13.16
CA PHE A 70 -13.10 -3.19 -13.16
C PHE A 70 -11.81 -2.41 -13.52
N PRO A 71 -11.24 -2.60 -14.72
CA PRO A 71 -10.01 -1.91 -15.11
C PRO A 71 -10.18 -0.39 -15.29
N GLU A 72 -11.40 0.06 -15.57
CA GLU A 72 -11.73 1.48 -15.74
C GLU A 72 -11.99 2.22 -14.43
N ALA A 73 -12.04 1.50 -13.30
CA ALA A 73 -12.25 2.11 -12.01
C ALA A 73 -11.05 3.01 -11.66
N LYS A 74 -11.33 4.29 -11.38
CA LYS A 74 -10.33 5.24 -10.90
C LYS A 74 -9.77 4.72 -9.57
N LEU A 75 -8.53 4.27 -9.58
CA LEU A 75 -7.81 3.98 -8.36
C LEU A 75 -7.60 5.29 -7.59
N PRO A 76 -7.74 5.29 -6.26
CA PRO A 76 -7.33 6.44 -5.47
C PRO A 76 -5.86 6.70 -5.79
N GLU A 77 -5.49 7.98 -5.95
CA GLU A 77 -4.07 8.35 -6.03
C GLU A 77 -3.39 7.74 -4.82
N MET A 78 -2.57 6.72 -5.08
CA MET A 78 -1.81 6.03 -4.06
C MET A 78 -0.91 7.11 -3.51
N ASN A 79 -1.26 7.65 -2.33
CA ASN A 79 -0.34 8.49 -1.60
C ASN A 79 0.88 7.61 -1.43
N GLU A 80 1.93 7.90 -2.17
CA GLU A 80 3.26 7.38 -1.94
C GLU A 80 3.71 7.95 -0.59
N LYS A 81 3.07 7.50 0.49
CA LYS A 81 3.76 7.31 1.75
C LYS A 81 4.70 6.15 1.46
N SER A 82 5.76 6.50 0.75
CA SER A 82 7.08 5.93 0.88
C SER A 82 7.39 6.03 2.38
N ASP A 83 6.82 5.12 3.16
CA ASP A 83 7.36 4.68 4.43
C ASP A 83 8.68 4.01 4.07
N ARG A 84 9.67 4.85 3.73
CA ARG A 84 11.08 4.51 3.82
C ARG A 84 11.25 4.17 5.28
N SER A 85 11.14 2.88 5.59
CA SER A 85 11.07 2.39 6.95
C SER A 85 12.08 3.13 7.82
N ALA A 86 11.61 3.76 8.90
CA ALA A 86 12.49 4.49 9.82
C ALA A 86 13.63 3.57 10.32
N CYS A 87 13.37 2.25 10.38
CA CYS A 87 14.34 1.21 10.68
C CYS A 87 15.53 1.19 9.69
N LEU A 88 15.31 1.32 8.37
CA LEU A 88 16.39 1.35 7.38
C LEU A 88 17.26 2.60 7.52
N ARG A 89 16.65 3.77 7.80
CA ARG A 89 17.38 5.04 8.01
C ARG A 89 18.27 4.98 9.26
N ILE A 90 17.74 4.50 10.38
CA ILE A 90 18.49 4.41 11.64
C ILE A 90 19.62 3.38 11.53
N ARG A 91 19.39 2.23 10.90
CA ARG A 91 20.43 1.21 10.70
C ARG A 91 21.56 1.71 9.81
N ALA A 92 21.26 2.38 8.70
CA ALA A 92 22.29 2.97 7.83
C ALA A 92 23.14 3.99 8.58
N PHE A 93 22.50 4.87 9.37
CA PHE A 93 23.20 5.86 10.19
C PHE A 93 24.13 5.22 11.24
N ILE A 94 23.67 4.17 11.94
CA ILE A 94 24.49 3.46 12.94
C ILE A 94 25.71 2.80 12.28
N VAL A 95 25.53 2.16 11.12
CA VAL A 95 26.64 1.51 10.39
C VAL A 95 27.67 2.54 9.93
N ILE A 96 27.24 3.67 9.36
CA ILE A 96 28.15 4.74 8.94
C ILE A 96 28.94 5.29 10.14
N ARG A 97 28.28 5.57 11.27
CA ARG A 97 28.98 6.04 12.48
C ARG A 97 29.98 5.03 13.03
N LYS A 98 29.65 3.74 12.97
CA LYS A 98 30.55 2.67 13.41
C LYS A 98 31.79 2.58 12.52
N ILE A 99 31.63 2.68 11.20
CA ILE A 99 32.76 2.71 10.26
C ILE A 99 33.64 3.93 10.49
N ILE A 100 33.05 5.12 10.69
CA ILE A 100 33.82 6.35 10.97
C ILE A 100 34.68 6.18 12.23
N ALA A 101 34.09 5.62 13.30
CA ALA A 101 34.78 5.41 14.57
C ALA A 101 35.85 4.29 14.51
N GLU A 102 35.57 3.17 13.83
CA GLU A 102 36.52 2.04 13.74
C GLU A 102 37.74 2.36 12.87
N TYR A 103 37.56 3.17 11.83
CA TYR A 103 38.65 3.55 10.93
C TYR A 103 39.31 4.88 11.31
N HIS A 104 38.93 5.48 12.46
CA HIS A 104 39.39 6.81 12.89
C HIS A 104 39.33 7.83 11.74
N LEU A 105 38.30 7.72 10.90
CA LEU A 105 38.19 8.54 9.69
C LEU A 105 38.00 10.00 10.06
N ASP A 106 37.43 10.29 11.22
CA ASP A 106 37.37 11.62 11.81
C ASP A 106 38.76 12.22 12.07
N GLU A 107 39.71 11.43 12.56
CA GLU A 107 41.09 11.87 12.77
C GLU A 107 41.83 12.06 11.45
N ILE A 108 41.64 11.14 10.49
CA ILE A 108 42.27 11.19 9.16
C ILE A 108 41.71 12.37 8.35
N ILE A 109 40.39 12.56 8.35
CA ILE A 109 39.72 13.68 7.70
C ILE A 109 40.11 15.00 8.39
N GLY A 110 40.21 15.04 9.72
CA GLY A 110 40.69 16.20 10.47
C GLY A 110 42.14 16.57 10.15
N HIS A 111 43.00 15.57 9.91
CA HIS A 111 44.37 15.78 9.45
C HIS A 111 44.47 16.20 7.98
N LEU A 112 43.59 15.67 7.12
CA LEU A 112 43.58 15.94 5.68
C LEU A 112 42.96 17.31 5.34
N ILE A 113 41.93 17.73 6.09
CA ILE A 113 41.28 19.04 5.93
C ILE A 113 42.17 20.17 6.43
N GLY A 114 43.20 19.86 7.22
CA GLY A 114 44.15 20.84 7.72
C GLY A 114 43.49 21.79 8.72
N LYS A 115 44.24 22.15 9.74
CA LYS A 115 43.86 23.17 10.71
C LYS A 115 44.03 24.57 10.11
N ASP A 116 43.60 24.78 8.86
CA ASP A 116 43.85 26.00 8.08
C ASP A 116 42.60 26.57 7.40
N THR A 117 41.41 26.30 7.93
CA THR A 117 40.30 27.23 7.76
C THR A 117 39.64 27.51 9.10
N THR A 118 40.37 28.21 9.96
CA THR A 118 39.77 29.21 10.85
C THR A 118 39.17 30.30 9.95
N TYR A 119 38.02 30.02 9.32
CA TYR A 119 37.11 31.10 8.98
C TYR A 119 36.25 31.27 10.23
N SER A 120 36.70 32.18 11.10
CA SER A 120 35.79 32.87 12.01
C SER A 120 34.65 33.36 11.14
N LEU A 121 33.45 32.82 11.34
CA LEU A 121 32.25 33.51 10.93
C LEU A 121 32.17 34.73 11.84
N ASP A 122 32.85 35.80 11.46
CA ASP A 122 32.55 37.13 11.96
C ASP A 122 31.13 37.43 11.52
N VAL A 123 30.20 37.14 12.41
CA VAL A 123 28.88 37.76 12.43
C VAL A 123 29.11 39.17 12.97
N ASP A 124 29.58 40.04 12.10
CA ASP A 124 29.56 41.48 12.32
C ASP A 124 28.59 42.13 11.32
N SER A 125 27.58 42.76 11.91
CA SER A 125 26.55 43.69 11.38
C SER A 125 25.35 43.13 10.62
#